data_AF-A0A9P7KF26-F1
#
_entry.id   AF-A0A9P7KF26-F1
#
_cell.length_a   1.000
_cell.length_b   1.000
_cell.length_c   1.000
_cell.angle_alpha   90.00
_cell.angle_beta   90.00
_cell.angle_gamma   90.00
#
_symmetry.space_group_name_H-M   'P 1'
#
loop_
_entity.id
_entity.type
_entity.pdbx_description
1 polymer ?
#
loop_
_entity_poly.entity_id
_entity_poly.type
_entity_poly.pdbx_seq_one_letter_code
_entity_poly.pdbx_strand_id
1 'polypeptide(L)'
;MLLGQELDPDTLRSQLQAAAVPVTAEDCRNCSDPCEEGHDSYPDRFVVDRESQMLGSIKPYRRQVVISTGKSDWDREVTETKGSLAALLLGAQNHANLPIAEPTPPATPAPKAVRSSAGVFRSSDSTRISILNGSHNTMSDDIDQETVLVFPDYLMVADVPRTREGARGLWESAVDPNVERAGAVLEKMPFKTWVLPYSCVILLSFIHSLQENGWAADTHLECHCLMGQPLEELQGTPSETQAYIEKELRNSVEEKRALILKTSHVGGHKYAGNCIVRVGMSV
;
A
#
# COMPACT_ATOMS: atom_id res chain seq x y z
N MET A 1 28.76 17.58 -7.27
CA MET A 1 28.23 16.29 -6.80
C MET A 1 28.55 16.21 -5.32
N LEU A 2 27.54 16.08 -4.46
CA LEU A 2 27.74 15.80 -3.04
C LEU A 2 26.97 14.52 -2.73
N LEU A 3 27.71 13.42 -2.70
CA LEU A 3 27.29 12.08 -2.27
C LEU A 3 27.32 12.04 -0.73
N GLY A 4 26.27 11.49 -0.13
CA GLY A 4 26.29 10.91 1.22
C GLY A 4 26.55 11.84 2.39
N GLN A 5 25.65 12.80 2.70
CA GLN A 5 25.54 13.23 4.09
C GLN A 5 24.98 12.06 4.89
N GLU A 6 25.85 11.35 5.62
CA GLU A 6 25.44 10.60 6.81
C GLU A 6 24.80 11.62 7.76
N LEU A 7 23.47 11.65 7.77
CA LEU A 7 22.75 12.38 8.80
C LEU A 7 23.07 11.67 10.12
N ASP A 8 23.60 12.43 11.07
CA ASP A 8 23.76 11.99 12.46
C ASP A 8 22.45 11.31 12.92
N PRO A 9 22.49 10.07 13.44
CA PRO A 9 21.30 9.29 13.80
C PRO A 9 20.35 10.02 14.75
N ASP A 10 20.89 10.80 15.69
CA ASP A 10 20.09 11.56 16.66
C ASP A 10 19.37 12.73 15.99
N THR A 11 20.05 13.41 15.07
CA THR A 11 19.46 14.44 14.22
C THR A 11 18.34 13.87 13.34
N LEU A 12 18.56 12.73 12.70
CA LEU A 12 17.53 12.05 11.90
C LEU A 12 16.33 11.64 12.77
N ARG A 13 16.58 11.05 13.94
CA ARG A 13 15.53 10.67 14.90
C ARG A 13 14.68 11.88 15.28
N SER A 14 15.32 13.00 15.61
CA SER A 14 14.65 14.25 15.96
C SER A 14 13.78 14.78 14.81
N GLN A 15 14.27 14.71 13.57
CA GLN A 15 13.51 15.10 12.39
C GLN A 15 12.29 14.20 12.14
N LEU A 16 12.44 12.89 12.34
CA LEU A 16 11.34 11.92 12.20
C LEU A 16 10.28 12.10 13.29
N GLN A 17 10.70 12.29 14.55
CA GLN A 17 9.79 12.58 15.66
C GLN A 17 9.01 13.88 15.45
N ALA A 18 9.68 14.94 14.97
CA ALA A 18 9.02 16.19 14.63
C ALA A 18 7.99 16.03 13.49
N ALA A 19 8.16 15.01 12.64
CA ALA A 19 7.20 14.64 11.59
C ALA A 19 6.15 13.63 12.06
N ALA A 20 6.05 13.36 13.37
CA ALA A 20 5.16 12.37 13.98
C ALA A 20 5.38 10.93 13.47
N VAL A 21 6.59 10.61 13.00
CA VAL A 21 6.98 9.23 12.68
C VAL A 21 7.37 8.55 14.00
N PRO A 22 6.74 7.40 14.35
CA PRO A 22 7.10 6.66 15.54
C PRO A 22 8.51 6.07 15.35
N VAL A 23 9.43 6.48 16.22
CA VAL A 23 10.80 5.98 16.26
C VAL A 23 11.13 5.55 17.68
N THR A 24 11.79 4.41 17.82
CA THR A 24 12.29 3.90 19.09
C THR A 24 13.82 3.83 19.04
N ALA A 25 14.46 4.08 20.17
CA ALA A 25 15.89 3.83 20.38
C ALA A 25 16.13 2.52 21.15
N GLU A 26 15.05 1.82 21.52
CA GLU A 26 15.17 0.51 22.15
C GLU A 26 15.66 -0.50 21.12
N ASP A 27 16.60 -1.34 21.54
CA ASP A 27 17.03 -2.50 20.78
C ASP A 27 15.86 -3.46 20.55
N CYS A 28 16.01 -4.34 19.56
CA CYS A 28 15.05 -5.40 19.31
C CYS A 28 14.87 -6.25 20.58
N ARG A 29 13.74 -6.09 21.28
CA ARG A 29 13.47 -6.69 22.60
C ARG A 29 13.52 -8.23 22.62
N ASN A 30 13.53 -8.87 21.45
CA ASN A 30 13.51 -10.32 21.29
C ASN A 30 14.88 -10.92 20.95
N CYS A 31 15.91 -10.09 20.77
CA CYS A 31 17.25 -10.55 20.43
C CYS A 31 18.19 -10.31 21.61
N SER A 32 18.99 -11.32 21.95
CA SER A 32 20.15 -11.15 22.84
C SER A 32 21.13 -10.16 22.18
N ASP A 33 21.87 -9.37 22.96
CA ASP A 33 23.00 -8.58 22.46
C ASP A 33 24.31 -9.14 23.03
N PRO A 34 25.18 -9.76 22.20
CA PRO A 34 25.09 -9.90 20.75
C PRO A 34 24.11 -11.00 20.29
N CYS A 35 23.48 -10.76 19.15
CA CYS A 35 22.47 -11.64 18.56
C CYS A 35 23.15 -12.72 17.69
N GLU A 36 24.02 -13.54 18.30
CA GLU A 36 24.87 -14.52 17.59
C GLU A 36 24.36 -15.97 17.74
N GLU A 37 23.56 -16.27 18.76
CA GLU A 37 23.06 -17.62 19.01
C GLU A 37 21.76 -17.91 18.25
N GLY A 38 21.80 -18.88 17.33
CA GLY A 38 20.59 -19.41 16.66
C GLY A 38 20.22 -18.72 15.34
N HIS A 39 21.11 -17.91 14.77
CA HIS A 39 20.93 -17.36 13.43
C HIS A 39 21.93 -17.97 12.45
N ASP A 40 21.42 -18.61 11.40
CA ASP A 40 22.26 -19.00 10.28
C ASP A 40 22.86 -17.75 9.63
N SER A 41 24.15 -17.79 9.34
CA SER A 41 24.79 -16.75 8.54
C SER A 41 24.08 -16.63 7.19
N TYR A 42 23.83 -15.39 6.74
CA TYR A 42 23.33 -15.19 5.39
C TYR A 42 24.24 -15.90 4.37
N PRO A 43 23.68 -16.48 3.28
CA PRO A 43 24.49 -17.12 2.25
C PRO A 43 25.56 -16.16 1.70
N ASP A 44 26.77 -16.65 1.39
CA ASP A 44 27.89 -15.80 0.93
C ASP A 44 27.58 -14.95 -0.30
N ARG A 45 26.59 -15.36 -1.10
CA ARG A 45 26.15 -14.65 -2.31
C ARG A 45 25.07 -13.59 -2.04
N PHE A 46 24.54 -13.53 -0.82
CA PHE A 46 23.55 -12.55 -0.39
C PHE A 46 24.25 -11.24 -0.07
N VAL A 47 24.40 -10.39 -1.08
CA VAL A 47 24.98 -9.05 -0.94
C VAL A 47 23.89 -8.05 -0.59
N VAL A 48 24.00 -7.41 0.56
CA VAL A 48 23.13 -6.30 0.98
C VAL A 48 23.85 -4.99 0.70
N ASP A 49 23.22 -4.14 -0.10
CA ASP A 49 23.66 -2.75 -0.26
C ASP A 49 23.37 -1.98 1.05
N ARG A 50 24.43 -1.55 1.72
CA ARG A 50 24.37 -0.76 2.96
C ARG A 50 24.81 0.70 2.75
N GLU A 51 25.15 1.08 1.52
CA GLU A 51 25.74 2.38 1.20
C GLU A 51 24.74 3.32 0.51
N SER A 52 23.78 2.76 -0.25
CA SER A 52 22.78 3.56 -0.95
C SER A 52 21.85 4.30 0.00
N GLN A 53 21.73 5.62 -0.18
CA GLN A 53 20.76 6.44 0.54
C GLN A 53 19.34 6.13 0.05
N MET A 54 18.56 5.44 0.88
CA MET A 54 17.17 5.09 0.58
C MET A 54 16.19 6.18 1.00
N LEU A 55 16.49 6.96 2.04
CA LEU A 55 15.58 7.96 2.57
C LEU A 55 15.31 9.05 1.53
N GLY A 56 14.04 9.23 1.16
CA GLY A 56 13.64 10.22 0.15
C GLY A 56 13.89 9.83 -1.30
N SER A 57 14.37 8.61 -1.57
CA SER A 57 14.61 8.13 -2.93
C SER A 57 13.31 7.76 -3.68
N ILE A 58 12.23 7.48 -2.96
CA ILE A 58 10.93 7.12 -3.54
C ILE A 58 10.11 8.39 -3.79
N LYS A 59 9.49 8.48 -4.97
CA LYS A 59 8.55 9.55 -5.30
C LYS A 59 7.26 9.41 -4.49
N PRO A 60 6.70 10.49 -3.93
CA PRO A 60 5.43 10.42 -3.22
C PRO A 60 4.29 9.94 -4.12
N TYR A 61 3.35 9.23 -3.52
CA TYR A 61 2.10 8.80 -4.12
C TYR A 61 0.98 8.98 -3.10
N ARG A 62 -0.23 9.21 -3.59
CA ARG A 62 -1.42 9.38 -2.76
C ARG A 62 -1.93 8.06 -2.23
N ARG A 63 -2.11 7.12 -3.18
CA ARG A 63 -2.58 5.77 -2.93
C ARG A 63 -1.68 4.74 -3.58
N GLN A 64 -1.63 3.57 -2.96
CA GLN A 64 -1.02 2.39 -3.54
C GLN A 64 -2.06 1.29 -3.60
N VAL A 65 -2.15 0.65 -4.77
CA VAL A 65 -3.06 -0.46 -5.01
C VAL A 65 -2.27 -1.72 -5.31
N VAL A 66 -2.73 -2.85 -4.78
CA VAL A 66 -2.12 -4.17 -4.99
C VAL A 66 -3.18 -5.14 -5.50
N ILE A 67 -3.05 -5.57 -6.75
CA ILE A 67 -4.04 -6.37 -7.50
C ILE A 67 -3.74 -7.87 -7.36
N SER A 68 -4.72 -8.69 -6.97
CA SER A 68 -4.56 -10.15 -6.81
C SER A 68 -4.39 -10.85 -8.15
N THR A 69 -3.16 -11.17 -8.56
CA THR A 69 -2.99 -11.96 -9.79
C THR A 69 -2.73 -13.43 -9.51
N GLY A 70 -2.47 -13.82 -8.25
CA GLY A 70 -2.04 -15.18 -7.89
C GLY A 70 -0.70 -15.61 -8.52
N LYS A 71 0.07 -14.65 -9.06
CA LYS A 71 1.36 -14.89 -9.73
C LYS A 71 2.51 -14.47 -8.84
N SER A 72 3.72 -14.85 -9.20
CA SER A 72 4.95 -14.40 -8.52
C SER A 72 5.94 -13.69 -9.44
N ASP A 73 5.65 -13.68 -10.73
CA ASP A 73 6.42 -13.10 -11.80
C ASP A 73 5.51 -12.20 -12.66
N TRP A 74 6.02 -11.02 -13.00
CA TRP A 74 5.27 -10.03 -13.76
C TRP A 74 6.16 -9.32 -14.76
N ASP A 75 5.53 -8.72 -15.76
CA ASP A 75 6.19 -7.75 -16.62
C ASP A 75 6.79 -6.63 -15.77
N ARG A 76 7.90 -6.07 -16.26
CA ARG A 76 8.59 -4.95 -15.59
C ARG A 76 7.65 -3.78 -15.33
N GLU A 77 6.77 -3.49 -16.29
CA GLU A 77 5.75 -2.48 -16.20
C GLU A 77 4.37 -3.15 -16.28
N VAL A 78 3.78 -3.44 -15.11
CA VAL A 78 2.50 -4.16 -15.02
C VAL A 78 1.36 -3.41 -15.68
N THR A 79 1.47 -2.09 -15.78
CA THR A 79 0.44 -1.25 -16.43
C THR A 79 0.46 -1.33 -17.95
N GLU A 80 1.49 -1.95 -18.56
CA GLU A 80 1.57 -2.20 -20.00
C GLU A 80 1.06 -3.60 -20.39
N THR A 81 0.80 -4.48 -19.42
CA THR A 81 0.25 -5.82 -19.66
C THR A 81 -1.19 -5.71 -20.17
N LYS A 82 -1.36 -5.85 -21.49
CA LYS A 82 -2.66 -5.67 -22.17
C LYS A 82 -3.74 -6.57 -21.58
N GLY A 83 -4.91 -5.98 -21.34
CA GLY A 83 -6.07 -6.66 -20.80
C GLY A 83 -6.01 -6.91 -19.29
N SER A 84 -4.88 -6.65 -18.61
CA SER A 84 -4.83 -6.72 -17.14
C SER A 84 -5.62 -5.58 -16.50
N LEU A 85 -6.09 -5.79 -15.27
CA LEU A 85 -6.73 -4.73 -14.49
C LEU A 85 -5.78 -3.57 -14.21
N ALA A 86 -4.47 -3.84 -14.05
CA ALA A 86 -3.45 -2.80 -13.89
C ALA A 86 -3.44 -1.81 -15.07
N ALA A 87 -3.46 -2.33 -16.30
CA ALA A 87 -3.53 -1.52 -17.51
C ALA A 87 -4.87 -0.78 -17.63
N LEU A 88 -5.98 -1.44 -17.30
CA LEU A 88 -7.32 -0.86 -17.34
C LEU A 88 -7.50 0.27 -16.31
N LEU A 89 -6.94 0.09 -15.10
CA LEU A 89 -6.99 1.08 -14.02
C LEU A 89 -6.13 2.31 -14.34
N LEU A 90 -4.95 2.13 -14.94
CA LEU A 90 -4.18 3.26 -15.49
C LEU A 90 -4.98 3.99 -16.57
N GLY A 91 -5.71 3.26 -17.41
CA GLY A 91 -6.64 3.84 -18.38
C GLY A 91 -7.73 4.69 -17.71
N ALA A 92 -8.36 4.18 -16.65
CA ALA A 92 -9.37 4.91 -15.88
C ALA A 92 -8.80 6.20 -15.26
N GLN A 93 -7.61 6.13 -14.66
CA GLN A 93 -6.88 7.30 -14.15
C GLN A 93 -6.66 8.35 -15.24
N ASN A 94 -6.16 7.94 -16.40
CA ASN A 94 -5.85 8.86 -17.49
C ASN A 94 -7.11 9.51 -18.06
N HIS A 95 -8.22 8.77 -18.14
CA HIS A 95 -9.52 9.31 -18.54
C HIS A 95 -10.05 10.34 -17.55
N ALA A 96 -9.93 10.10 -16.23
CA ALA A 96 -10.34 11.05 -15.20
C ALA A 96 -9.51 12.35 -15.22
N ASN A 97 -8.24 12.27 -15.64
CA ASN A 97 -7.33 13.41 -15.77
C ASN A 97 -7.48 14.20 -17.09
N LEU A 98 -8.35 13.78 -18.02
CA LEU A 98 -8.63 14.59 -19.20
C LEU A 98 -9.32 15.89 -18.79
N PRO A 99 -8.88 17.05 -19.31
CA PRO A 99 -9.52 18.32 -18.99
C PRO A 99 -10.97 18.27 -19.48
N ILE A 100 -11.91 18.30 -18.53
CA ILE A 100 -13.31 18.61 -18.83
C ILE A 100 -13.30 20.03 -19.41
N ALA A 101 -13.78 20.18 -20.63
CA ALA A 101 -13.79 21.46 -21.32
C ALA A 101 -14.70 22.47 -20.61
N GLU A 102 -14.13 23.28 -19.74
CA GLU A 102 -14.52 24.67 -19.44
C GLU A 102 -13.39 25.34 -18.62
N PRO A 103 -12.91 26.53 -18.99
CA PRO A 103 -11.81 27.19 -18.30
C PRO A 103 -12.30 27.81 -16.99
N THR A 104 -12.18 27.09 -15.87
CA THR A 104 -12.27 27.72 -14.55
C THR A 104 -10.95 28.46 -14.26
N PRO A 105 -10.96 29.71 -13.79
CA PRO A 105 -9.74 30.45 -13.50
C PRO A 105 -8.86 29.70 -12.48
N PRO A 106 -7.53 29.80 -12.59
CA PRO A 106 -6.62 29.04 -11.74
C PRO A 106 -6.84 29.39 -10.27
N ALA A 107 -7.16 28.37 -9.47
CA ALA A 107 -7.16 28.47 -8.02
C ALA A 107 -5.79 28.97 -7.55
N THR A 108 -5.84 29.91 -6.60
CA THR A 108 -4.69 30.54 -5.94
C THR A 108 -3.62 29.50 -5.60
N PRO A 109 -2.32 29.76 -5.87
CA PRO A 109 -1.27 28.82 -5.55
C PRO A 109 -1.30 28.50 -4.05
N ALA A 110 -1.51 27.22 -3.73
CA ALA A 110 -1.46 26.73 -2.36
C ALA A 110 -0.13 27.17 -1.71
N PRO A 111 -0.16 27.52 -0.41
CA PRO A 111 1.06 27.92 0.29
C PRO A 111 2.10 26.81 0.15
N LYS A 112 3.34 27.19 -0.17
CA LYS A 112 4.46 26.24 -0.27
C LYS A 112 4.53 25.46 1.03
N ALA A 113 4.15 24.19 0.98
CA ALA A 113 4.19 23.30 2.12
C ALA A 113 5.58 23.40 2.75
N VAL A 114 5.61 23.62 4.06
CA VAL A 114 6.83 23.48 4.88
C VAL A 114 7.45 22.15 4.47
N ARG A 115 8.70 22.17 3.98
CA ARG A 115 9.36 20.98 3.48
C ARG A 115 9.29 19.92 4.57
N SER A 116 8.51 18.87 4.33
CA SER A 116 8.58 17.68 5.14
C SER A 116 10.03 17.20 5.14
N SER A 117 10.46 16.59 6.25
CA SER A 117 11.76 15.92 6.32
C SER A 117 11.95 15.04 5.09
N ALA A 118 13.17 15.01 4.54
CA ALA A 118 13.46 14.24 3.34
C ALA A 118 12.96 12.80 3.52
N GLY A 119 12.12 12.32 2.59
CA GLY A 119 11.56 10.98 2.65
C GLY A 119 10.30 10.78 3.50
N VAL A 120 9.80 11.82 4.17
CA VAL A 120 8.48 11.79 4.81
C VAL A 120 7.50 12.54 3.93
N PHE A 121 6.41 11.88 3.52
CA PHE A 121 5.40 12.44 2.63
C PHE A 121 4.03 12.22 3.21
N ARG A 122 3.14 13.20 3.03
CA ARG A 122 1.71 13.03 3.25
C ARG A 122 1.08 12.54 1.95
N SER A 123 0.03 11.73 2.05
CA SER A 123 -0.75 11.33 0.86
C SER A 123 -1.27 12.54 0.06
N SER A 124 -1.52 13.68 0.71
CA SER A 124 -1.92 14.93 0.07
C SER A 124 -0.84 15.55 -0.82
N ASP A 125 0.42 15.17 -0.68
CA ASP A 125 1.55 15.80 -1.38
C ASP A 125 1.67 15.33 -2.85
N SER A 126 0.83 14.39 -3.27
CA SER A 126 0.81 13.83 -4.61
C SER A 126 -0.62 13.48 -5.02
N THR A 127 -0.86 13.44 -6.33
CA THR A 127 -2.06 12.82 -6.94
C THR A 127 -1.72 11.50 -7.63
N ARG A 128 -0.43 11.14 -7.66
CA ARG A 128 0.06 9.90 -8.28
C ARG A 128 -0.47 8.70 -7.52
N ILE A 129 -0.95 7.69 -8.24
CA ILE A 129 -1.22 6.37 -7.67
C ILE A 129 -0.09 5.40 -8.02
N SER A 130 0.19 4.45 -7.12
CA SER A 130 1.12 3.35 -7.34
C SER A 130 0.31 2.09 -7.63
N ILE A 131 0.37 1.58 -8.87
CA ILE A 131 -0.31 0.34 -9.26
C ILE A 131 0.69 -0.81 -9.19
N LEU A 132 0.37 -1.83 -8.40
CA LEU A 132 1.18 -3.03 -8.24
C LEU A 132 0.32 -4.27 -8.45
N ASN A 133 0.94 -5.35 -8.93
CA ASN A 133 0.36 -6.68 -8.82
C ASN A 133 0.88 -7.36 -7.56
N GLY A 134 0.06 -8.20 -6.94
CA GLY A 134 0.36 -8.98 -5.76
C GLY A 134 0.17 -10.47 -5.99
N SER A 135 0.94 -11.28 -5.25
CA SER A 135 0.83 -12.75 -5.30
C SER A 135 -0.37 -13.32 -4.57
N HIS A 136 -1.14 -12.50 -3.87
CA HIS A 136 -2.34 -13.00 -3.23
C HIS A 136 -3.34 -13.51 -4.25
N ASN A 137 -4.06 -14.55 -3.85
CA ASN A 137 -5.18 -15.05 -4.63
C ASN A 137 -6.35 -14.07 -4.55
N THR A 138 -7.14 -14.03 -5.62
CA THR A 138 -8.44 -13.35 -5.56
C THR A 138 -9.34 -14.08 -4.57
N MET A 139 -10.19 -13.33 -3.89
CA MET A 139 -11.26 -13.89 -3.07
C MET A 139 -12.56 -14.10 -3.88
N SER A 140 -12.54 -13.77 -5.17
CA SER A 140 -13.64 -14.04 -6.08
C SER A 140 -13.64 -15.50 -6.52
N ASP A 141 -14.83 -16.05 -6.71
CA ASP A 141 -15.03 -17.36 -7.34
C ASP A 141 -14.88 -17.29 -8.88
N ASP A 142 -14.89 -16.08 -9.45
CA ASP A 142 -14.76 -15.84 -10.89
C ASP A 142 -13.29 -15.56 -11.27
N ILE A 143 -12.79 -16.30 -12.26
CA ILE A 143 -11.42 -16.19 -12.77
C ILE A 143 -11.12 -14.86 -13.48
N ASP A 144 -12.17 -14.17 -13.94
CA ASP A 144 -12.08 -12.88 -14.61
C ASP A 144 -12.24 -11.71 -13.63
N GLN A 145 -12.26 -11.99 -12.32
CA GLN A 145 -12.38 -11.01 -11.26
C GLN A 145 -11.18 -11.05 -10.30
N GLU A 146 -10.84 -9.89 -9.77
CA GLU A 146 -9.67 -9.68 -8.94
C GLU A 146 -10.04 -8.98 -7.64
N THR A 147 -9.21 -9.19 -6.62
CA THR A 147 -9.26 -8.53 -5.33
C THR A 147 -8.15 -7.49 -5.24
N VAL A 148 -8.50 -6.26 -4.92
CA VAL A 148 -7.58 -5.12 -4.89
C VAL A 148 -7.45 -4.58 -3.47
N LEU A 149 -6.21 -4.51 -2.98
CA LEU A 149 -5.88 -3.87 -1.71
C LEU A 149 -5.59 -2.39 -1.95
N VAL A 150 -6.16 -1.49 -1.15
CA VAL A 150 -6.03 -0.03 -1.31
C VAL A 150 -5.43 0.58 -0.04
N PHE A 151 -4.27 1.21 -0.19
CA PHE A 151 -3.55 1.90 0.88
C PHE A 151 -3.45 3.40 0.59
N PRO A 152 -3.43 4.27 1.63
CA PRO A 152 -3.34 3.96 3.07
C PRO A 152 -4.69 3.67 3.74
N ASP A 153 -5.72 3.41 2.97
CA ASP A 153 -7.10 3.29 3.46
C ASP A 153 -7.39 1.94 4.13
N TYR A 154 -6.49 0.96 3.97
CA TYR A 154 -6.64 -0.40 4.51
C TYR A 154 -7.96 -1.05 4.05
N LEU A 155 -8.30 -0.85 2.78
CA LEU A 155 -9.48 -1.44 2.18
C LEU A 155 -9.10 -2.61 1.27
N MET A 156 -10.01 -3.57 1.19
CA MET A 156 -10.00 -4.67 0.25
C MET A 156 -11.26 -4.58 -0.60
N VAL A 157 -11.10 -4.47 -1.91
CA VAL A 157 -12.20 -4.50 -2.88
C VAL A 157 -12.16 -5.83 -3.59
N ALA A 158 -13.12 -6.73 -3.32
CA ALA A 158 -13.20 -8.04 -3.98
C ALA A 158 -14.17 -7.99 -5.17
N ASP A 159 -14.11 -9.00 -6.04
CA ASP A 159 -15.02 -9.16 -7.17
C ASP A 159 -14.92 -8.04 -8.22
N VAL A 160 -13.73 -7.45 -8.39
CA VAL A 160 -13.49 -6.40 -9.42
C VAL A 160 -13.32 -7.07 -10.79
N PRO A 161 -14.23 -6.85 -11.75
CA PRO A 161 -14.09 -7.46 -13.07
C PRO A 161 -12.92 -6.86 -13.83
N ARG A 162 -12.18 -7.71 -14.56
CA ARG A 162 -11.09 -7.31 -15.46
C ARG A 162 -11.62 -6.67 -16.75
N THR A 163 -12.42 -5.62 -16.60
CA THR A 163 -13.06 -4.86 -17.68
C THR A 163 -12.83 -3.35 -17.48
N ARG A 164 -13.14 -2.56 -18.50
CA ARG A 164 -13.01 -1.08 -18.41
C ARG A 164 -13.99 -0.51 -17.38
N GLU A 165 -15.19 -1.08 -17.33
CA GLU A 165 -16.26 -0.70 -16.42
C GLU A 165 -15.89 -1.06 -14.97
N GLY A 166 -15.33 -2.26 -14.74
CA GLY A 166 -14.80 -2.66 -13.43
C GLY A 166 -13.68 -1.75 -12.94
N ALA A 167 -12.69 -1.47 -13.80
CA ALA A 167 -11.59 -0.58 -13.48
C ALA A 167 -12.01 0.87 -13.21
N ARG A 168 -12.95 1.40 -14.00
CA ARG A 168 -13.55 2.72 -13.77
C ARG A 168 -14.30 2.75 -12.44
N GLY A 169 -15.09 1.72 -12.19
CA GLY A 169 -15.79 1.54 -10.93
C GLY A 169 -14.86 1.61 -9.73
N LEU A 170 -13.82 0.78 -9.73
CA LEU A 170 -12.79 0.76 -8.70
C LEU A 170 -12.12 2.13 -8.53
N TRP A 171 -11.86 2.82 -9.64
CA TRP A 171 -11.32 4.17 -9.61
C TRP A 171 -12.24 5.12 -8.85
N GLU A 172 -13.50 5.22 -9.28
CA GLU A 172 -14.49 6.16 -8.74
C GLU A 172 -14.90 5.83 -7.30
N SER A 173 -14.80 4.56 -6.86
CA SER A 173 -15.19 4.14 -5.52
C SER A 173 -14.07 4.17 -4.48
N ALA A 174 -12.82 3.85 -4.85
CA ALA A 174 -11.77 3.59 -3.85
C ALA A 174 -10.39 4.18 -4.20
N VAL A 175 -10.10 4.49 -5.47
CA VAL A 175 -8.73 4.86 -5.89
C VAL A 175 -8.60 6.35 -6.23
N ASP A 176 -9.64 7.02 -6.72
CA ASP A 176 -9.60 8.44 -7.09
C ASP A 176 -9.18 9.31 -5.90
N PRO A 177 -8.09 10.09 -6.00
CA PRO A 177 -7.64 11.04 -4.99
C PRO A 177 -8.73 11.84 -4.26
N ASN A 178 -9.81 12.19 -4.95
CA ASN A 178 -10.90 13.02 -4.42
C ASN A 178 -11.89 12.24 -3.55
N VAL A 179 -11.86 10.91 -3.59
CA VAL A 179 -12.67 10.05 -2.74
C VAL A 179 -12.06 9.97 -1.34
N GLU A 180 -12.91 10.09 -0.31
CA GLU A 180 -12.50 9.98 1.08
C GLU A 180 -11.94 8.59 1.43
N ARG A 181 -11.30 8.45 2.60
CA ARG A 181 -10.66 7.18 2.99
C ARG A 181 -11.62 6.02 3.15
N ALA A 182 -12.89 6.29 3.50
CA ALA A 182 -13.93 5.26 3.53
C ALA A 182 -14.28 4.70 2.14
N GLY A 183 -13.77 5.30 1.07
CA GLY A 183 -14.31 5.10 -0.26
C GLY A 183 -15.62 5.85 -0.47
N ALA A 184 -16.13 5.78 -1.68
CA ALA A 184 -17.50 6.12 -2.01
C ALA A 184 -18.26 4.81 -2.22
N VAL A 185 -19.30 4.59 -1.41
CA VAL A 185 -20.23 3.48 -1.63
C VAL A 185 -21.06 3.83 -2.86
N LEU A 186 -20.66 3.27 -4.01
CA LEU A 186 -21.40 3.41 -5.25
C LEU A 186 -22.47 2.34 -5.30
N GLU A 187 -23.73 2.73 -5.10
CA GLU A 187 -24.87 1.83 -5.28
C GLU A 187 -24.79 1.18 -6.67
N LYS A 188 -24.93 -0.16 -6.73
CA LYS A 188 -25.00 -1.01 -7.95
C LYS A 188 -23.67 -1.44 -8.58
N MET A 189 -22.53 -1.21 -7.94
CA MET A 189 -21.29 -1.81 -8.43
C MET A 189 -21.25 -3.32 -8.12
N PRO A 190 -20.62 -4.15 -8.99
CA PRO A 190 -20.60 -5.60 -8.82
C PRO A 190 -19.61 -6.07 -7.75
N PHE A 191 -18.71 -5.20 -7.30
CA PHE A 191 -17.70 -5.49 -6.29
C PHE A 191 -18.13 -5.02 -4.90
N LYS A 192 -17.51 -5.62 -3.89
CA LYS A 192 -17.75 -5.34 -2.47
C LYS A 192 -16.46 -4.91 -1.77
N THR A 193 -16.59 -4.14 -0.72
CA THR A 193 -15.47 -3.53 0.00
C THR A 193 -15.45 -3.98 1.46
N TRP A 194 -14.27 -4.32 1.98
CA TRP A 194 -14.03 -4.66 3.38
C TRP A 194 -12.87 -3.89 3.96
N VAL A 195 -12.86 -3.77 5.29
CA VAL A 195 -11.72 -3.29 6.06
C VAL A 195 -10.71 -4.42 6.26
N LEU A 196 -9.44 -4.17 5.99
CA LEU A 196 -8.38 -5.14 6.19
C LEU A 196 -8.09 -5.36 7.68
N PRO A 197 -8.10 -6.61 8.18
CA PRO A 197 -7.90 -6.92 9.60
C PRO A 197 -6.41 -7.05 9.97
N TYR A 198 -5.53 -6.28 9.34
CA TYR A 198 -4.08 -6.35 9.56
C TYR A 198 -3.53 -5.05 10.15
N SER A 199 -2.66 -5.18 11.16
CA SER A 199 -1.92 -4.06 11.75
C SER A 199 -0.81 -3.58 10.80
N CYS A 200 -0.24 -4.47 9.99
CA CYS A 200 0.71 -4.10 8.94
C CYS A 200 0.64 -5.01 7.72
N VAL A 201 1.09 -4.49 6.58
CA VAL A 201 1.20 -5.20 5.31
C VAL A 201 2.62 -5.01 4.77
N ILE A 202 3.32 -6.12 4.54
CA ILE A 202 4.71 -6.16 4.08
C ILE A 202 4.70 -6.64 2.63
N LEU A 203 5.06 -5.75 1.72
CA LEU A 203 5.20 -6.02 0.29
C LEU A 203 6.66 -6.28 -0.03
N LEU A 204 6.97 -7.43 -0.62
CA LEU A 204 8.33 -7.83 -0.94
C LEU A 204 8.46 -8.04 -2.44
N SER A 205 9.45 -7.40 -3.07
CA SER A 205 9.73 -7.60 -4.51
C SER A 205 10.73 -8.72 -4.80
N PHE A 206 11.34 -9.36 -3.77
CA PHE A 206 12.51 -10.24 -3.92
C PHE A 206 12.40 -11.62 -3.25
N ILE A 207 11.18 -12.15 -3.11
CA ILE A 207 10.96 -13.42 -2.38
C ILE A 207 11.63 -14.65 -3.05
N HIS A 208 12.02 -14.60 -4.33
CA HIS A 208 12.77 -15.70 -4.95
C HIS A 208 14.01 -16.09 -4.13
N SER A 209 14.79 -15.13 -3.62
CA SER A 209 15.93 -15.44 -2.76
C SER A 209 15.54 -15.98 -1.39
N LEU A 210 14.37 -15.64 -0.85
CA LEU A 210 13.91 -16.19 0.43
C LEU A 210 13.40 -17.63 0.29
N GLN A 211 12.63 -17.90 -0.77
CA GLN A 211 12.10 -19.24 -1.06
C GLN A 211 13.17 -20.23 -1.53
N GLU A 212 14.13 -19.79 -2.35
CA GLU A 212 15.32 -20.60 -2.71
C GLU A 212 16.12 -21.03 -1.47
N ASN A 213 16.02 -20.27 -0.37
CA ASN A 213 16.66 -20.56 0.91
C ASN A 213 15.68 -21.06 1.98
N GLY A 214 14.51 -21.58 1.59
CA GLY A 214 13.62 -22.34 2.47
C GLY A 214 12.61 -21.55 3.32
N TRP A 215 12.47 -20.24 3.11
CA TRP A 215 11.51 -19.41 3.85
C TRP A 215 10.11 -19.46 3.21
N ALA A 216 9.08 -19.71 4.05
CA ALA A 216 7.68 -19.69 3.64
C ALA A 216 7.17 -18.25 3.49
N ALA A 217 6.36 -18.00 2.47
CA ALA A 217 5.68 -16.72 2.25
C ALA A 217 4.19 -16.99 2.05
N ASP A 218 3.35 -16.40 2.89
CA ASP A 218 1.91 -16.56 2.79
C ASP A 218 1.35 -15.81 1.58
N THR A 219 0.40 -16.43 0.87
CA THR A 219 -0.24 -15.85 -0.33
C THR A 219 -1.77 -15.83 -0.21
N HIS A 220 -2.30 -16.24 0.92
CA HIS A 220 -3.75 -16.31 1.14
C HIS A 220 -4.18 -15.13 1.98
N LEU A 221 -5.09 -14.31 1.42
CA LEU A 221 -5.88 -13.39 2.23
C LEU A 221 -6.78 -14.19 3.16
N GLU A 222 -7.09 -13.58 4.30
CA GLU A 222 -8.01 -14.18 5.26
C GLU A 222 -9.42 -14.29 4.70
N CYS A 223 -10.20 -15.25 5.20
CA CYS A 223 -11.53 -15.51 4.67
C CYS A 223 -12.50 -14.34 4.96
N HIS A 224 -13.41 -14.05 4.02
CA HIS A 224 -14.43 -13.00 4.16
C HIS A 224 -15.24 -13.12 5.47
N CYS A 225 -15.45 -14.34 5.98
CA CYS A 225 -16.17 -14.55 7.24
C CYS A 225 -15.47 -13.98 8.48
N LEU A 226 -14.16 -13.68 8.38
CA LEU A 226 -13.36 -13.10 9.45
C LEU A 226 -13.18 -11.58 9.31
N MET A 227 -13.65 -10.98 8.20
CA MET A 227 -13.51 -9.55 7.91
C MET A 227 -14.80 -8.75 8.16
N GLY A 228 -15.84 -9.38 8.71
CA GLY A 228 -17.14 -8.75 8.96
C GLY A 228 -17.99 -8.58 7.70
N GLN A 229 -18.96 -7.67 7.77
CA GLN A 229 -19.87 -7.39 6.66
C GLN A 229 -19.24 -6.40 5.67
N PRO A 230 -19.55 -6.50 4.37
CA PRO A 230 -19.08 -5.55 3.37
C PRO A 230 -19.66 -4.16 3.63
N LEU A 231 -18.92 -3.11 3.25
CA LEU A 231 -19.29 -1.73 3.50
C LEU A 231 -20.59 -1.33 2.78
N GLU A 232 -20.87 -1.93 1.63
CA GLU A 232 -22.08 -1.70 0.84
C GLU A 232 -23.36 -2.23 1.52
N GLU A 233 -23.24 -3.16 2.47
CA GLU A 233 -24.38 -3.74 3.20
C GLU A 233 -24.64 -3.02 4.54
N LEU A 234 -23.76 -2.09 4.94
CA LEU A 234 -23.95 -1.28 6.14
C LEU A 234 -25.16 -0.34 5.96
N GLN A 235 -26.15 -0.49 6.81
CA GLN A 235 -27.26 0.45 6.90
C GLN A 235 -26.83 1.66 7.73
N GLY A 236 -26.83 2.85 7.14
CA GLY A 236 -26.50 4.07 7.86
C GLY A 236 -26.13 5.24 6.95
N THR A 237 -25.83 6.37 7.58
CA THR A 237 -25.26 7.55 6.95
C THR A 237 -23.77 7.35 6.65
N PRO A 238 -23.18 8.10 5.70
CA PRO A 238 -21.73 8.04 5.45
C PRO A 238 -20.87 8.24 6.71
N SER A 239 -21.35 9.06 7.65
CA SER A 239 -20.67 9.28 8.93
C SER A 239 -20.68 8.05 9.83
N GLU A 240 -21.73 7.24 9.80
CA GLU A 240 -21.82 6.00 10.57
C GLU A 240 -20.94 4.92 9.96
N THR A 241 -20.88 4.85 8.62
CA THR A 241 -19.94 3.99 7.88
C THR A 241 -18.49 4.35 8.22
N GLN A 242 -18.16 5.63 8.25
CA GLN A 242 -16.83 6.11 8.66
C GLN A 242 -16.49 5.69 10.10
N ALA A 243 -17.43 5.83 11.03
CA ALA A 243 -17.24 5.42 12.42
C ALA A 243 -17.06 3.89 12.55
N TYR A 244 -17.77 3.10 11.74
CA TYR A 244 -17.58 1.65 11.66
C TYR A 244 -16.18 1.30 11.18
N ILE A 245 -15.72 1.91 10.08
CA ILE A 245 -14.38 1.69 9.53
C ILE A 245 -13.30 2.03 10.57
N GLU A 246 -13.44 3.18 11.24
CA GLU A 246 -12.50 3.58 12.29
C GLU A 246 -12.46 2.59 13.47
N LYS A 247 -13.60 2.01 13.83
CA LYS A 247 -13.70 0.98 14.86
C LYS A 247 -13.01 -0.32 14.44
N GLU A 248 -13.34 -0.86 13.27
CA GLU A 248 -12.74 -2.12 12.77
C GLU A 248 -11.23 -1.99 12.62
N LEU A 249 -10.79 -0.87 12.07
CA LEU A 249 -9.37 -0.61 11.94
C LEU A 249 -8.67 -0.41 13.32
N ARG A 250 -9.38 0.00 14.38
CA ARG A 250 -8.80 0.05 15.73
C ARG A 250 -8.61 -1.36 16.28
N ASN A 251 -9.60 -2.23 16.11
CA ASN A 251 -9.53 -3.63 16.54
C ASN A 251 -8.36 -4.36 15.88
N SER A 252 -8.11 -4.11 14.58
CA SER A 252 -7.01 -4.77 13.86
C SER A 252 -5.60 -4.41 14.38
N VAL A 253 -5.43 -3.27 15.06
CA VAL A 253 -4.16 -2.91 15.72
C VAL A 253 -3.96 -3.73 16.99
N GLU A 254 -5.03 -4.06 17.70
CA GLU A 254 -4.98 -4.84 18.94
C GLU A 254 -4.68 -6.32 18.68
N GLU A 255 -5.15 -6.87 17.54
CA GLU A 255 -4.93 -8.26 17.14
C GLU A 255 -3.48 -8.60 16.75
N LYS A 256 -2.62 -7.59 16.52
CA LYS A 256 -1.19 -7.74 16.14
C LYS A 256 -0.94 -8.68 14.96
N ARG A 257 -1.67 -8.49 13.86
CA ARG A 257 -1.58 -9.33 12.65
C ARG A 257 -0.82 -8.63 11.52
N ALA A 258 -0.01 -9.39 10.80
CA ALA A 258 0.75 -8.91 9.64
C ALA A 258 0.41 -9.72 8.39
N LEU A 259 0.24 -9.06 7.26
CA LEU A 259 0.11 -9.69 5.94
C LEU A 259 1.41 -9.53 5.17
N ILE A 260 1.96 -10.61 4.60
CA ILE A 260 3.19 -10.56 3.78
C ILE A 260 2.83 -10.97 2.36
N LEU A 261 3.18 -10.16 1.36
CA LEU A 261 2.85 -10.41 -0.05
C LEU A 261 4.06 -10.25 -0.95
N LYS A 262 4.17 -11.07 -2.01
CA LYS A 262 5.02 -10.70 -3.15
C LYS A 262 4.32 -9.63 -3.95
N THR A 263 5.09 -8.70 -4.49
CA THR A 263 4.56 -7.71 -5.41
C THR A 263 5.45 -7.50 -6.62
N SER A 264 4.85 -6.97 -7.70
CA SER A 264 5.61 -6.44 -8.83
C SER A 264 6.59 -5.35 -8.37
N HIS A 265 7.59 -5.07 -9.21
CA HIS A 265 8.70 -4.19 -8.87
C HIS A 265 8.26 -2.84 -8.25
N VAL A 266 8.81 -2.50 -7.08
CA VAL A 266 8.51 -1.25 -6.37
C VAL A 266 9.68 -0.27 -6.54
N GLY A 267 9.44 0.87 -7.18
CA GLY A 267 10.45 1.92 -7.33
C GLY A 267 11.54 1.60 -8.36
N GLY A 268 12.70 2.25 -8.24
CA GLY A 268 13.82 2.14 -9.18
C GLY A 268 15.03 1.36 -8.66
N HIS A 269 14.92 0.78 -7.45
CA HIS A 269 16.01 0.06 -6.79
C HIS A 269 15.90 -1.44 -7.06
N LYS A 270 17.04 -2.12 -7.15
CA LYS A 270 17.13 -3.55 -7.53
C LYS A 270 16.39 -4.48 -6.55
N TYR A 271 16.32 -4.11 -5.28
CA TYR A 271 15.61 -4.83 -4.23
C TYR A 271 14.88 -3.81 -3.37
N ALA A 272 13.55 -3.80 -3.41
CA ALA A 272 12.73 -2.86 -2.65
C ALA A 272 11.57 -3.60 -1.99
N GLY A 273 11.47 -3.48 -0.66
CA GLY A 273 10.29 -3.85 0.09
C GLY A 273 9.52 -2.60 0.50
N ASN A 274 8.21 -2.72 0.62
CA ASN A 274 7.39 -1.68 1.25
C ASN A 274 6.73 -2.28 2.51
N CYS A 275 6.89 -1.63 3.66
CA CYS A 275 6.18 -2.00 4.87
C CYS A 275 5.14 -0.92 5.16
N ILE A 276 3.87 -1.29 5.07
CA ILE A 276 2.72 -0.43 5.30
C ILE A 276 2.23 -0.72 6.71
N VAL A 277 2.54 0.18 7.63
CA VAL A 277 2.18 0.03 9.05
C VAL A 277 1.02 0.96 9.36
N ARG A 278 0.00 0.40 10.03
CA ARG A 278 -1.08 1.19 10.58
C ARG A 278 -0.61 1.72 11.93
N VAL A 279 -0.38 3.02 11.98
CA VAL A 279 -0.12 3.70 13.25
C VAL A 279 -1.46 4.00 13.90
N GLY A 280 -1.77 3.33 15.00
CA GLY A 280 -2.91 3.71 15.84
C GLY A 280 -2.68 5.12 16.34
N MET A 281 -3.66 6.02 16.16
CA MET A 281 -3.62 7.32 16.84
C MET A 281 -3.70 7.04 18.34
N SER A 282 -2.57 7.16 19.03
CA SER A 282 -2.54 7.25 20.48
C SER A 282 -3.33 8.50 20.87
N VAL A 283 -4.35 8.31 21.72
CA VAL A 283 -5.14 9.40 22.31
C VAL A 283 -4.28 10.18 23.29
#